data_AF-D0NPQ6-F1
#
_entry.id   AF-D0NPQ6-F1
#
_cell.length_a   1.000
_cell.length_b   1.000
_cell.length_c   1.000
_cell.angle_alpha   90.00
_cell.angle_beta   90.00
_cell.angle_gamma   90.00
#
_symmetry.space_group_name_H-M   'P 1'
#
loop_
_entity.id
_entity.type
_entity.pdbx_description
1 polymer ?
#
loop_
_entity_poly.entity_id
_entity_poly.type
_entity_poly.pdbx_seq_one_letter_code
_entity_poly.pdbx_strand_id
1 'polypeptide(L)'
;MVGRIMWNVGAGLVHRALNKSRIHPGMGITYPSVWRARPGFLDCDINLHLNNASYLSNMELARWHFCAVTGILGNVARHRRALQVASQAVRFRHPIPPFRPYEIQSQLVFADVEWMYFLHKFQCPTTGKLYAEGLCRASCRQDEEKVSAAKLYAEVFRGDVELSELPKDMPEVVAQLLKWDSSQRITLEAKPEAVQRQNETVMPSALALTSGDSNLFKKLLARATSSWNLPV
;
A
#
# COMPACT_ATOMS: atom_id res chain seq x y z
N MET A 1 -14.30 7.18 -2.31
CA MET A 1 -12.92 6.78 -1.94
C MET A 1 -11.87 7.81 -2.39
N VAL A 2 -11.77 8.14 -3.68
CA VAL A 2 -10.74 9.05 -4.24
C VAL A 2 -10.65 10.41 -3.53
N GLY A 3 -11.77 11.08 -3.27
CA GLY A 3 -11.76 12.36 -2.54
C GLY A 3 -11.15 12.26 -1.13
N ARG A 4 -11.38 11.14 -0.42
CA ARG A 4 -10.75 10.87 0.89
C ARG A 4 -9.26 10.63 0.76
N ILE A 5 -8.82 9.96 -0.31
CA ILE A 5 -7.39 9.77 -0.59
C ILE A 5 -6.73 11.15 -0.78
N MET A 6 -7.28 11.99 -1.66
CA MET A 6 -6.76 13.34 -1.92
C MET A 6 -6.68 14.19 -0.64
N TRP A 7 -7.73 14.18 0.18
CA TRP A 7 -7.72 14.88 1.47
C TRP A 7 -6.63 14.37 2.41
N ASN A 8 -6.50 13.05 2.58
CA ASN A 8 -5.53 12.45 3.50
C ASN A 8 -4.08 12.62 3.02
N VAL A 9 -3.86 12.55 1.71
CA VAL A 9 -2.58 12.90 1.09
C VAL A 9 -2.24 14.35 1.37
N GLY A 10 -3.16 15.28 1.08
CA GLY A 10 -2.97 16.70 1.35
C GLY A 10 -2.67 16.99 2.82
N ALA A 11 -3.47 16.43 3.73
CA ALA A 11 -3.27 16.55 5.18
C ALA A 11 -1.92 15.96 5.63
N GLY A 12 -1.50 14.83 5.06
CA GLY A 12 -0.18 14.23 5.31
C GLY A 12 0.97 15.09 4.83
N LEU A 13 0.85 15.69 3.63
CA LEU A 13 1.84 16.62 3.09
C LEU A 13 1.95 17.90 3.92
N VAL A 14 0.82 18.47 4.36
CA VAL A 14 0.79 19.62 5.26
C VAL A 14 1.40 19.27 6.62
N HIS A 15 1.01 18.12 7.19
CA HIS A 15 1.60 17.63 8.43
C HIS A 15 3.12 17.48 8.31
N ARG A 16 3.61 16.90 7.21
CA ARG A 16 5.04 16.79 6.92
C ARG A 16 5.73 18.15 6.81
N ALA A 17 5.09 19.12 6.15
CA ALA A 17 5.63 20.46 5.98
C ALA A 17 5.74 21.24 7.31
N LEU A 18 4.75 21.09 8.19
CA LEU A 18 4.68 21.77 9.48
C LEU A 18 5.51 21.08 10.57
N ASN A 19 5.62 19.75 10.54
CA ASN A 19 6.29 18.95 11.56
C ASN A 19 7.65 18.41 11.10
N LYS A 20 8.43 19.19 10.34
CA LYS A 20 9.77 18.77 9.87
C LYS A 20 10.68 18.29 10.99
N SER A 21 10.59 18.89 12.18
CA SER A 21 11.37 18.52 13.36
C SER A 21 10.96 17.17 13.99
N ARG A 22 9.76 16.67 13.69
CA ARG A 22 9.27 15.35 14.14
C ARG A 22 9.55 14.25 13.12
N ILE A 23 10.09 14.59 11.95
CA ILE A 23 10.55 13.62 10.96
C ILE A 23 11.96 13.23 11.36
N HIS A 24 12.04 12.19 12.17
CA HIS A 24 13.31 11.57 12.56
C HIS A 24 13.60 10.36 11.68
N PRO A 25 14.88 9.94 11.60
CA PRO A 25 15.22 8.69 10.96
C PRO A 25 14.46 7.49 11.58
N GLY A 26 14.11 6.50 10.77
CA GLY A 26 13.38 5.30 11.18
C GLY A 26 11.85 5.48 11.27
N MET A 27 11.32 6.59 10.74
CA MET A 27 9.90 6.82 10.65
C MET A 27 9.25 5.82 9.68
N GLY A 28 8.29 5.07 10.20
CA GLY A 28 7.60 4.01 9.48
C GLY A 28 8.22 2.62 9.67
N ILE A 29 9.44 2.52 10.21
CA ILE A 29 10.08 1.25 10.56
C ILE A 29 10.08 1.08 12.08
N THR A 30 10.87 1.87 12.82
CA THR A 30 10.90 1.84 14.28
C THR A 30 9.70 2.57 14.89
N TYR A 31 9.31 3.69 14.29
CA TYR A 31 8.21 4.51 14.77
C TYR A 31 7.02 4.41 13.83
N PRO A 32 5.87 3.84 14.24
CA PRO A 32 4.74 3.67 13.36
C PRO A 32 4.13 5.03 12.96
N SER A 33 3.70 5.15 11.70
CA SER A 33 2.91 6.30 11.27
C SER A 33 1.50 6.19 11.84
N VAL A 34 1.05 7.21 12.56
CA VAL A 34 -0.28 7.24 13.18
C VAL A 34 -1.25 8.03 12.30
N TRP A 35 -2.25 7.35 11.77
CA TRP A 35 -3.37 7.98 11.06
C TRP A 35 -4.63 7.93 11.91
N ARG A 36 -5.35 9.05 12.05
CA ARG A 36 -6.53 9.16 12.92
C ARG A 36 -7.78 9.38 12.11
N ALA A 37 -8.86 8.70 12.47
CA ALA A 37 -10.14 8.82 11.80
C ALA A 37 -11.32 8.56 12.75
N ARG A 38 -12.52 8.83 12.22
CA ARG A 38 -13.79 8.56 12.88
C ARG A 38 -14.72 7.93 11.82
N PRO A 39 -15.41 6.81 12.12
CA PRO A 39 -16.36 6.22 11.19
C PRO A 39 -17.51 7.20 10.96
N GLY A 40 -17.79 7.50 9.70
CA GLY A 40 -19.03 8.15 9.30
C GLY A 40 -20.19 7.15 9.21
N PHE A 41 -21.39 7.67 8.97
CA PHE A 41 -22.57 6.82 8.75
C PHE A 41 -22.38 5.83 7.59
N LEU A 42 -21.77 6.30 6.49
CA LEU A 42 -21.50 5.48 5.30
C LEU A 42 -20.37 4.46 5.47
N ASP A 43 -19.60 4.56 6.56
CA ASP A 43 -18.53 3.59 6.86
C ASP A 43 -19.05 2.39 7.66
N CYS A 44 -20.25 2.50 8.24
CA CYS A 44 -20.88 1.50 9.08
C CYS A 44 -21.84 0.61 8.30
N ASP A 45 -22.00 -0.63 8.77
CA ASP A 45 -22.99 -1.58 8.27
C ASP A 45 -24.26 -1.59 9.14
N ILE A 46 -25.17 -2.52 8.83
CA ILE A 46 -26.46 -2.70 9.52
C ILE A 46 -26.27 -3.05 11.01
N ASN A 47 -25.14 -3.65 11.38
CA ASN A 47 -24.83 -4.03 12.76
C ASN A 47 -24.28 -2.86 13.59
N LEU A 48 -24.31 -1.64 13.04
CA LEU A 48 -23.87 -0.42 13.70
C LEU A 48 -22.42 -0.52 14.21
N HIS A 49 -21.55 -1.06 13.38
CA HIS A 49 -20.11 -0.98 13.56
C HIS A 49 -19.43 -0.69 12.22
N LEU A 50 -18.14 -0.35 12.27
CA LEU A 50 -17.35 -0.18 11.05
C LEU A 50 -17.45 -1.45 10.18
N ASN A 51 -17.87 -1.28 8.92
CA ASN A 51 -18.00 -2.39 7.97
C ASN A 51 -16.62 -3.02 7.74
N ASN A 52 -16.58 -4.34 7.63
CA ASN A 52 -15.42 -5.17 7.27
C ASN A 52 -14.67 -4.60 6.05
N ALA A 53 -15.38 -4.18 4.99
CA ALA A 53 -14.76 -3.56 3.81
C ALA A 53 -14.12 -2.20 4.14
N SER A 54 -14.74 -1.43 5.03
CA SER A 54 -14.22 -0.13 5.48
C SER A 54 -12.89 -0.28 6.21
N TYR A 55 -12.61 -1.38 6.91
CA TYR A 55 -11.27 -1.60 7.50
C TYR A 55 -10.18 -1.61 6.41
N LEU A 56 -10.41 -2.32 5.30
CA LEU A 56 -9.46 -2.40 4.19
C LEU A 56 -9.27 -1.03 3.52
N SER A 57 -10.37 -0.30 3.29
CA SER A 57 -10.29 1.08 2.76
C SER A 57 -9.51 2.00 3.71
N ASN A 58 -9.73 1.90 5.02
CA ASN A 58 -9.02 2.74 5.99
C ASN A 58 -7.53 2.34 6.11
N MET A 59 -7.17 1.06 5.96
CA MET A 59 -5.76 0.65 5.83
C MET A 59 -5.10 1.30 4.61
N GLU A 60 -5.80 1.38 3.48
CA GLU A 60 -5.29 2.06 2.29
C GLU A 60 -5.07 3.55 2.53
N LEU A 61 -6.03 4.25 3.15
CA LEU A 61 -5.89 5.65 3.52
C LEU A 61 -4.71 5.87 4.48
N ALA A 62 -4.52 4.98 5.45
CA ALA A 62 -3.38 5.03 6.36
C ALA A 62 -2.04 4.82 5.63
N ARG A 63 -1.98 3.97 4.60
CA ARG A 63 -0.78 3.83 3.74
C ARG A 63 -0.51 5.05 2.88
N TRP A 64 -1.54 5.69 2.34
CA TRP A 64 -1.36 6.95 1.61
C TRP A 64 -0.84 8.06 2.53
N HIS A 65 -1.38 8.14 3.75
CA HIS A 65 -0.87 9.05 4.78
C HIS A 65 0.59 8.73 5.16
N PHE A 66 0.91 7.45 5.39
CA PHE A 66 2.27 6.97 5.63
C PHE A 66 3.23 7.44 4.53
N CYS A 67 2.89 7.21 3.25
CA CYS A 67 3.72 7.61 2.12
C CYS A 67 3.91 9.12 2.05
N ALA A 68 2.85 9.88 2.35
CA ALA A 68 2.90 11.34 2.37
C ALA A 68 3.84 11.86 3.46
N VAL A 69 3.79 11.27 4.66
CA VAL A 69 4.57 11.72 5.82
C VAL A 69 6.05 11.29 5.72
N THR A 70 6.33 10.07 5.26
CA THR A 70 7.72 9.60 5.05
C THR A 70 8.39 10.29 3.86
N GLY A 71 7.62 10.84 2.92
CA GLY A 71 8.15 11.44 1.69
C GLY A 71 8.26 10.46 0.53
N ILE A 72 7.94 9.19 0.74
CA ILE A 72 7.80 8.16 -0.30
C ILE A 72 6.85 8.64 -1.41
N LEU A 73 5.76 9.32 -1.06
CA LEU A 73 4.80 9.82 -2.03
C LEU A 73 5.43 10.79 -3.04
N GLY A 74 6.31 11.68 -2.57
CA GLY A 74 7.03 12.62 -3.44
C GLY A 74 8.04 11.92 -4.34
N ASN A 75 8.73 10.89 -3.82
CA ASN A 75 9.64 10.05 -4.59
C ASN A 75 8.86 9.28 -5.69
N VAL A 76 7.77 8.62 -5.32
CA VAL A 76 6.91 7.87 -6.23
C VAL A 76 6.39 8.78 -7.35
N ALA A 77 5.91 9.98 -7.02
CA ALA A 77 5.46 10.95 -8.02
C ALA A 77 6.59 11.42 -8.95
N ARG A 78 7.77 11.75 -8.40
CA ARG A 78 8.93 12.23 -9.18
C ARG A 78 9.45 11.18 -10.16
N HIS A 79 9.49 9.92 -9.73
CA HIS A 79 10.00 8.80 -10.53
C HIS A 79 8.91 8.07 -11.31
N ARG A 80 7.67 8.60 -11.35
CA ARG A 80 6.50 8.00 -12.04
C ARG A 80 6.27 6.54 -11.64
N ARG A 81 6.47 6.23 -10.37
CA ARG A 81 6.28 4.89 -9.83
C ARG A 81 4.82 4.63 -9.48
N ALA A 82 4.43 3.36 -9.44
CA ALA A 82 3.12 2.92 -9.01
C ALA A 82 3.25 2.05 -7.74
N LEU A 83 2.52 2.40 -6.69
CA LEU A 83 2.38 1.56 -5.50
C LEU A 83 1.22 0.59 -5.70
N GLN A 84 1.47 -0.71 -5.50
CA GLN A 84 0.49 -1.75 -5.73
C GLN A 84 0.40 -2.69 -4.54
N VAL A 85 -0.82 -3.05 -4.15
CA VAL A 85 -1.07 -4.04 -3.10
C VAL A 85 -1.36 -5.37 -3.76
N ALA A 86 -0.63 -6.42 -3.39
CA ALA A 86 -0.82 -7.76 -3.95
C ALA A 86 -1.70 -8.65 -3.07
N SER A 87 -1.60 -8.52 -1.76
CA SER A 87 -2.42 -9.26 -0.81
C SER A 87 -2.53 -8.50 0.50
N GLN A 88 -3.66 -8.67 1.18
CA GLN A 88 -3.89 -8.12 2.50
C GLN A 88 -4.81 -9.04 3.29
N ALA A 89 -4.55 -9.15 4.59
CA ALA A 89 -5.34 -9.95 5.53
C ALA A 89 -5.68 -9.08 6.74
N VAL A 90 -6.87 -9.24 7.28
CA VAL A 90 -7.32 -8.51 8.48
C VAL A 90 -7.89 -9.48 9.49
N ARG A 91 -7.45 -9.31 10.73
CA ARG A 91 -7.98 -9.98 11.91
C ARG A 91 -8.76 -8.98 12.74
N PHE A 92 -10.05 -9.23 12.89
CA PHE A 92 -10.95 -8.45 13.73
C PHE A 92 -10.93 -9.00 15.16
N ARG A 93 -10.74 -8.13 16.15
CA ARG A 93 -10.76 -8.50 17.58
C ARG A 93 -11.96 -7.89 18.29
N HIS A 94 -12.19 -6.60 18.09
CA HIS A 94 -13.28 -5.85 18.68
C HIS A 94 -13.88 -4.88 17.65
N PRO A 95 -15.21 -4.73 17.61
CA PRO A 95 -15.86 -3.80 16.69
C PRO A 95 -15.54 -2.35 17.05
N ILE A 96 -15.38 -1.50 16.04
CA ILE A 96 -15.26 -0.05 16.19
C ILE A 96 -16.68 0.54 16.09
N PRO A 97 -17.19 1.17 17.17
CA PRO A 97 -18.53 1.76 17.15
C PRO A 97 -18.60 3.00 16.24
N PRO A 98 -19.79 3.35 15.74
CA PRO A 98 -20.00 4.53 14.92
C PRO A 98 -19.58 5.79 15.66
N PHE A 99 -19.02 6.75 14.92
CA PHE A 99 -18.59 8.05 15.43
C PHE A 99 -17.52 8.02 16.55
N ARG A 100 -16.99 6.86 16.91
CA ARG A 100 -15.88 6.76 17.87
C ARG A 100 -14.54 7.00 17.17
N PRO A 101 -13.66 7.84 17.73
CA PRO A 101 -12.34 8.03 17.16
C PRO A 101 -11.52 6.75 17.30
N TYR A 102 -10.78 6.41 16.26
CA TYR A 102 -9.79 5.34 16.25
C TYR A 102 -8.54 5.83 15.53
N GLU A 103 -7.42 5.16 15.79
CA GLU A 103 -6.18 5.40 15.07
C GLU A 103 -5.63 4.11 14.47
N ILE A 104 -4.96 4.26 13.33
CA ILE A 104 -4.26 3.19 12.64
C ILE A 104 -2.77 3.49 12.73
N GLN A 105 -2.06 2.64 13.46
CA GLN A 105 -0.61 2.62 13.47
C GLN A 105 -0.12 1.75 12.32
N SER A 106 0.56 2.36 11.35
CA SER A 106 1.10 1.67 10.17
C SER A 106 2.61 1.58 10.28
N GLN A 107 3.14 0.36 10.23
CA GLN A 107 4.55 0.06 10.37
C GLN A 107 5.00 -0.90 9.26
N LEU A 108 6.14 -0.61 8.63
CA LEU A 108 6.84 -1.55 7.78
C LEU A 108 7.55 -2.54 8.70
N VAL A 109 7.09 -3.80 8.71
CA VAL A 109 7.59 -4.84 9.62
C VAL A 109 8.65 -5.72 8.97
N PHE A 110 8.63 -5.81 7.65
CA PHE A 110 9.61 -6.56 6.87
C PHE A 110 9.62 -6.00 5.44
N ALA A 111 10.75 -6.12 4.77
CA ALA A 111 10.85 -5.87 3.35
C ALA A 111 11.86 -6.83 2.74
N ASP A 112 11.53 -7.33 1.57
CA ASP A 112 12.44 -8.12 0.75
C ASP A 112 12.92 -7.29 -0.46
N VAL A 113 13.50 -7.95 -1.46
CA VAL A 113 14.02 -7.31 -2.67
C VAL A 113 12.90 -6.72 -3.54
N GLU A 114 11.67 -7.22 -3.44
CA GLU A 114 10.54 -6.89 -4.33
C GLU A 114 9.30 -6.32 -3.61
N TRP A 115 9.13 -6.65 -2.34
CA TRP A 115 7.91 -6.51 -1.55
C TRP A 115 8.17 -5.84 -0.21
N MET A 116 7.18 -5.09 0.22
CA MET A 116 7.09 -4.42 1.51
C MET A 116 5.89 -5.00 2.27
N TYR A 117 6.09 -5.27 3.56
CA TYR A 117 5.08 -5.84 4.43
C TYR A 117 4.72 -4.85 5.52
N PHE A 118 3.49 -4.36 5.47
CA PHE A 118 2.96 -3.39 6.42
C PHE A 118 2.04 -4.05 7.43
N LEU A 119 2.30 -3.81 8.71
CA LEU A 119 1.39 -4.12 9.80
C LEU A 119 0.61 -2.86 10.18
N HIS A 120 -0.71 -3.01 10.23
CA HIS A 120 -1.67 -1.97 10.58
C HIS A 120 -2.38 -2.36 11.86
N LYS A 121 -2.21 -1.59 12.94
CA LYS A 121 -2.92 -1.80 14.21
C LYS A 121 -3.99 -0.74 14.39
N PHE A 122 -5.24 -1.17 14.46
CA PHE A 122 -6.38 -0.31 14.78
C PHE A 122 -6.54 -0.26 16.28
N GLN A 123 -6.47 0.92 16.87
CA GLN A 123 -6.57 1.07 18.32
C GLN A 123 -7.36 2.30 18.74
N CYS A 124 -7.83 2.27 19.98
CA CYS A 124 -8.43 3.43 20.62
C CYS A 124 -7.32 4.43 20.98
N PRO A 125 -7.40 5.69 20.51
CA PRO A 125 -6.37 6.70 20.80
C PRO A 125 -6.28 7.08 22.28
N THR A 126 -7.33 6.78 23.07
CA THR A 126 -7.38 7.13 24.49
C THR A 126 -7.01 5.94 25.38
N THR A 127 -7.54 4.75 25.09
CA THR A 127 -7.37 3.57 25.96
C THR A 127 -6.33 2.58 25.45
N GLY A 128 -5.82 2.74 24.23
CA GLY A 128 -4.92 1.77 23.59
C GLY A 128 -5.58 0.43 23.24
N LYS A 129 -6.91 0.29 23.43
CA LYS A 129 -7.63 -0.95 23.13
C LYS A 129 -7.49 -1.31 21.65
N LEU A 130 -6.95 -2.49 21.37
CA LEU A 130 -6.77 -3.02 20.00
C LEU A 130 -8.11 -3.51 19.42
N TYR A 131 -8.54 -2.93 18.32
CA TYR A 131 -9.76 -3.30 17.60
C TYR A 131 -9.51 -4.35 16.52
N ALA A 132 -8.49 -4.13 15.71
CA ALA A 132 -8.18 -5.00 14.58
C ALA A 132 -6.68 -4.89 14.25
N GLU A 133 -6.19 -5.90 13.56
CA GLU A 133 -4.83 -5.94 13.03
C GLU A 133 -4.90 -6.36 11.56
N GLY A 134 -4.19 -5.63 10.70
CA GLY A 134 -4.16 -5.91 9.27
C GLY A 134 -2.73 -6.03 8.78
N LEU A 135 -2.45 -7.04 7.98
CA LEU A 135 -1.19 -7.22 7.28
C LEU A 135 -1.41 -6.93 5.79
N CYS A 136 -0.48 -6.21 5.18
CA CYS A 136 -0.55 -5.83 3.78
C CYS A 136 0.79 -6.08 3.09
N ARG A 137 0.77 -6.82 1.98
CA ARG A 137 1.91 -6.99 1.08
C ARG A 137 1.76 -6.04 -0.10
N ALA A 138 2.71 -5.12 -0.23
CA ALA A 138 2.74 -4.11 -1.27
C ALA A 138 4.08 -4.11 -2.02
N SER A 139 4.07 -3.66 -3.27
CA SER A 139 5.28 -3.40 -4.06
C SER A 139 5.24 -2.01 -4.66
N CYS A 140 6.40 -1.52 -5.06
CA CYS A 140 6.56 -0.32 -5.86
C CYS A 140 7.07 -0.74 -7.23
N ARG A 141 6.43 -0.26 -8.31
CA ARG A 141 6.84 -0.52 -9.69
C ARG A 141 7.27 0.76 -10.38
N GLN A 142 8.33 0.70 -11.15
CA GLN A 142 8.74 1.74 -12.08
C GLN A 142 8.69 1.11 -13.47
N ASP A 143 7.74 1.56 -14.30
CA ASP A 143 7.40 0.89 -15.55
C ASP A 143 7.03 -0.59 -15.32
N GLU A 144 7.82 -1.54 -15.84
CA GLU A 144 7.61 -2.99 -15.65
C GLU A 144 8.49 -3.59 -14.55
N GLU A 145 9.46 -2.83 -14.03
CA GLU A 145 10.40 -3.30 -13.02
C GLU A 145 9.89 -3.03 -11.61
N LYS A 146 10.16 -3.96 -10.70
CA LYS A 146 9.91 -3.75 -9.26
C LYS A 146 11.08 -2.98 -8.65
N VAL A 147 10.73 -1.99 -7.83
CA VAL A 147 11.67 -1.20 -7.07
C VAL A 147 11.73 -1.78 -5.66
N SER A 148 12.93 -2.18 -5.23
CA SER A 148 13.15 -2.70 -3.89
C SER A 148 12.82 -1.65 -2.84
N ALA A 149 12.34 -2.11 -1.67
CA ALA A 149 12.14 -1.23 -0.53
C ALA A 149 13.45 -0.54 -0.14
N ALA A 150 14.57 -1.26 -0.25
CA ALA A 150 15.89 -0.73 0.05
C ALA A 150 16.20 0.52 -0.78
N LYS A 151 16.03 0.42 -2.10
CA LYS A 151 16.22 1.55 -3.02
C LYS A 151 15.25 2.69 -2.75
N LEU A 152 13.98 2.38 -2.49
CA LEU A 152 12.95 3.38 -2.21
C LEU A 152 13.30 4.21 -0.96
N TYR A 153 13.70 3.55 0.14
CA TYR A 153 14.05 4.23 1.38
C TYR A 153 15.38 4.99 1.27
N ALA A 154 16.40 4.42 0.61
CA ALA A 154 17.66 5.11 0.38
C ALA A 154 17.48 6.43 -0.39
N GLU A 155 16.63 6.44 -1.42
CA GLU A 155 16.33 7.65 -2.19
C GLU A 155 15.52 8.70 -1.41
N VAL A 156 14.68 8.27 -0.46
CA VAL A 156 13.82 9.16 0.34
C VAL A 156 14.59 9.77 1.52
N PHE A 157 15.38 8.95 2.22
CA PHE A 157 16.05 9.32 3.48
C PHE A 157 17.54 9.63 3.31
N ARG A 158 18.07 9.58 2.08
CA ARG A 158 19.48 9.92 1.74
C ARG A 158 20.52 9.09 2.55
N GLY A 159 20.23 7.80 2.79
CA GLY A 159 21.15 6.85 3.43
C GLY A 159 20.52 5.48 3.72
N ASP A 160 21.36 4.45 3.89
CA ASP A 160 20.97 3.04 4.09
C ASP A 160 20.56 2.70 5.54
N VAL A 161 20.72 3.64 6.46
CA VAL A 161 20.72 3.38 7.91
C VAL A 161 19.36 2.85 8.41
N GLU A 162 18.25 3.20 7.76
CA GLU A 162 16.91 2.90 8.29
C GLU A 162 16.44 1.46 8.06
N LEU A 163 16.86 0.80 6.98
CA LEU A 163 16.46 -0.60 6.74
C LEU A 163 17.24 -1.58 7.62
N SER A 164 18.37 -1.16 8.17
CA SER A 164 19.14 -1.99 9.10
C SER A 164 18.37 -2.28 10.41
N GLU A 165 17.36 -1.46 10.72
CA GLU A 165 16.44 -1.66 11.85
C GLU A 165 15.36 -2.70 11.55
N LEU A 166 15.16 -3.07 10.28
CA LEU A 166 14.25 -4.15 9.94
C LEU A 166 14.82 -5.49 10.39
N PRO A 167 13.96 -6.43 10.83
CA PRO A 167 14.36 -7.81 11.06
C PRO A 167 15.07 -8.38 9.82
N LYS A 168 16.28 -8.93 10.03
CA LYS A 168 17.02 -9.65 8.98
C LYS A 168 16.29 -10.92 8.58
N ASP A 169 15.72 -11.60 9.57
CA ASP A 169 14.92 -12.80 9.38
C ASP A 169 13.44 -12.44 9.19
N MET A 170 12.78 -13.18 8.31
CA MET A 170 11.36 -12.98 8.03
C MET A 170 10.52 -13.26 9.28
N PRO A 171 9.71 -12.29 9.75
CA PRO A 171 8.82 -12.51 10.89
C PRO A 171 7.79 -13.61 10.61
N GLU A 172 7.43 -14.38 11.63
CA GLU A 172 6.50 -15.51 11.49
C GLU A 172 5.16 -15.10 10.88
N VAL A 173 4.63 -13.94 11.27
CA VAL A 173 3.36 -13.41 10.73
C VAL A 173 3.42 -13.17 9.21
N VAL A 174 4.59 -12.78 8.69
CA VAL A 174 4.83 -12.58 7.26
C VAL A 174 4.95 -13.93 6.56
N ALA A 175 5.69 -14.88 7.17
CA ALA A 175 5.81 -16.24 6.65
C ALA A 175 4.45 -16.95 6.55
N GLN A 176 3.58 -16.78 7.54
CA GLN A 176 2.21 -17.32 7.53
C GLN A 176 1.36 -16.72 6.42
N LEU A 177 1.41 -15.39 6.20
CA LEU A 177 0.74 -14.75 5.08
C LEU A 177 1.23 -15.29 3.75
N LEU A 178 2.55 -15.42 3.57
CA LEU A 178 3.13 -15.94 2.33
C LEU A 178 2.77 -17.39 2.08
N LYS A 179 2.71 -18.22 3.12
CA LYS A 179 2.22 -19.59 3.03
C LYS A 179 0.78 -19.62 2.52
N TRP A 180 -0.09 -18.80 3.08
CA TRP A 180 -1.48 -18.67 2.62
C TRP A 180 -1.55 -18.17 1.16
N ASP A 181 -0.81 -17.11 0.82
CA ASP A 181 -0.76 -16.57 -0.55
C ASP A 181 -0.28 -17.62 -1.57
N SER A 182 0.74 -18.41 -1.23
CA SER A 182 1.25 -19.48 -2.12
C SER A 182 0.26 -20.62 -2.32
N SER A 183 -0.58 -20.90 -1.32
CA SER A 183 -1.60 -21.94 -1.42
C SER A 183 -2.70 -21.60 -2.43
N GLN A 184 -2.99 -20.30 -2.58
CA GLN A 184 -4.05 -19.79 -3.46
C GLN A 184 -3.58 -19.51 -4.88
N ARG A 185 -2.29 -19.21 -5.09
CA ARG A 185 -1.74 -18.92 -6.42
C ARG A 185 -1.94 -20.06 -7.43
N ILE A 186 -1.85 -21.31 -6.97
CA ILE A 186 -2.04 -22.51 -7.81
C ILE A 186 -3.49 -22.61 -8.30
N THR A 187 -4.45 -22.06 -7.55
CA THR A 187 -5.88 -22.06 -7.90
C THR A 187 -6.29 -20.85 -8.74
N LEU A 188 -5.64 -19.71 -8.54
CA LEU A 188 -5.99 -18.44 -9.20
C LEU A 188 -5.39 -18.26 -10.59
N GLU A 189 -4.25 -18.89 -10.89
CA GLU A 189 -3.66 -18.85 -12.23
C GLU A 189 -4.05 -20.11 -13.00
N ALA A 190 -4.98 -19.99 -13.95
CA ALA A 190 -5.17 -21.06 -14.92
C ALA A 190 -3.88 -21.19 -15.75
N LYS A 191 -3.40 -22.42 -16.01
CA LYS A 191 -2.21 -22.69 -16.86
C LYS A 191 -2.11 -21.82 -18.13
N PRO A 192 -3.18 -21.53 -18.89
CA PRO A 192 -3.10 -20.62 -20.04
C PRO A 192 -2.81 -19.16 -19.68
N GLU A 193 -3.29 -18.65 -18.55
CA GLU A 193 -3.07 -17.25 -18.11
C GLU A 193 -1.63 -17.02 -17.65
N ALA A 194 -1.00 -18.03 -17.04
CA ALA A 194 0.41 -18.00 -16.67
C ALA A 194 1.33 -17.94 -17.92
N VAL A 195 0.98 -18.69 -18.96
CA VAL A 195 1.68 -18.68 -20.26
C VAL A 195 1.46 -17.34 -20.99
N GLN A 196 0.25 -16.78 -20.93
CA GLN A 196 -0.04 -15.48 -21.53
C GLN A 196 0.74 -14.35 -20.86
N ARG A 197 0.79 -14.31 -19.51
CA ARG A 197 1.63 -13.34 -18.78
C ARG A 197 3.12 -13.52 -19.10
N GLN A 198 3.63 -14.74 -19.20
CA GLN A 198 5.01 -14.98 -19.65
C GLN A 198 5.25 -14.42 -21.05
N ASN A 199 4.33 -14.61 -21.99
CA ASN A 199 4.44 -14.09 -23.36
C ASN A 199 4.37 -12.55 -23.42
N GLU A 200 3.53 -11.92 -22.59
CA GLU A 200 3.43 -10.46 -22.47
C GLU A 200 4.71 -9.84 -21.88
N THR A 201 5.35 -10.53 -20.92
CA THR A 201 6.61 -10.07 -20.30
C THR A 201 7.81 -10.20 -21.24
N VAL A 202 7.69 -10.97 -22.33
CA VAL A 202 8.76 -11.21 -23.32
C VAL A 202 8.70 -10.23 -24.51
N MET A 203 7.62 -9.45 -24.66
CA MET A 203 7.51 -8.47 -25.76
C MET A 203 8.37 -7.23 -25.48
N PRO A 204 9.38 -6.90 -26.32
CA PRO A 204 10.21 -5.73 -26.09
C PRO A 204 9.43 -4.44 -26.36
N SER A 205 9.26 -3.66 -25.28
CA SER A 205 8.78 -2.28 -25.28
C SER A 205 9.81 -1.34 -25.91
N ALA A 206 9.82 -1.19 -27.24
CA ALA A 206 10.59 -0.11 -27.89
C ALA A 206 10.03 0.39 -29.24
N LEU A 207 9.16 -0.35 -29.93
CA LEU A 207 8.76 -0.02 -31.31
C LEU A 207 7.51 0.88 -31.46
N ALA A 208 6.86 1.29 -30.37
CA ALA A 208 5.58 1.99 -30.43
C ALA A 208 5.63 3.53 -30.28
N LEU A 209 6.82 4.14 -30.18
CA LEU A 209 6.95 5.58 -29.87
C LEU A 209 7.29 6.48 -31.07
N THR A 210 7.30 5.99 -32.31
CA THR A 210 7.75 6.78 -33.48
C THR A 210 6.66 7.31 -34.41
N SER A 211 5.37 7.23 -34.07
CA SER A 211 4.32 7.90 -34.85
C SER A 211 3.50 8.86 -33.99
N GLY A 212 3.46 10.12 -34.44
CA GLY A 212 2.60 11.17 -33.89
C GLY A 212 1.14 10.84 -34.12
N ASP A 213 0.59 10.01 -33.22
CA ASP A 213 -0.70 9.35 -33.41
C ASP A 213 -1.78 10.03 -32.54
N SER A 214 -2.80 10.57 -33.19
CA SER A 214 -3.95 11.27 -32.58
C SER A 214 -4.81 10.37 -31.68
N ASN A 215 -4.49 9.08 -31.60
CA ASN A 215 -5.15 8.09 -30.74
C ASN A 215 -4.43 7.82 -29.40
N LEU A 216 -3.48 8.66 -28.99
CA LEU A 216 -2.74 8.49 -27.72
C LEU A 216 -3.67 8.32 -26.51
N PHE A 217 -4.77 9.08 -26.42
CA PHE A 217 -5.73 8.97 -25.33
C PHE A 217 -6.46 7.61 -25.33
N LYS A 218 -6.87 7.10 -26.51
CA LYS A 218 -7.47 5.77 -26.64
C LYS A 218 -6.47 4.66 -26.31
N LYS A 219 -5.20 4.79 -26.68
CA LYS A 219 -4.14 3.83 -26.32
C LYS A 219 -3.82 3.86 -24.83
N LEU A 220 -3.80 5.04 -24.20
CA LEU A 220 -3.63 5.19 -22.75
C LEU A 220 -4.83 4.62 -21.99
N LEU A 221 -6.06 4.88 -22.45
CA LEU A 221 -7.27 4.31 -21.88
C LEU A 221 -7.28 2.79 -22.05
N ALA A 222 -6.98 2.28 -23.25
CA ALA A 222 -6.88 0.85 -23.52
C ALA A 222 -5.81 0.16 -22.67
N ARG A 223 -4.65 0.81 -22.43
CA ARG A 223 -3.61 0.32 -21.52
C ARG A 223 -4.01 0.39 -20.05
N ALA A 224 -4.81 1.39 -19.65
CA ALA A 224 -5.37 1.47 -18.31
C ALA A 224 -6.41 0.36 -18.08
N THR A 225 -7.23 0.06 -19.09
CA THR A 225 -8.29 -0.95 -19.03
C THR A 225 -7.82 -2.36 -19.39
N SER A 226 -6.66 -2.54 -20.03
CA SER A 226 -6.12 -3.87 -20.36
C SER A 226 -5.80 -4.68 -19.11
N SER A 227 -5.47 -4.00 -18.01
CA SER A 227 -5.26 -4.60 -16.69
C SER A 227 -6.55 -5.15 -16.04
N TRP A 228 -7.73 -4.87 -16.62
CA TRP A 228 -9.02 -5.23 -16.03
C TRP A 228 -9.52 -6.61 -16.46
N ASN A 229 -8.78 -7.34 -17.32
CA ASN A 229 -9.15 -8.67 -17.83
C ASN A 229 -10.63 -8.75 -18.25
N LEU A 230 -11.15 -7.69 -18.87
CA LEU A 230 -12.50 -7.70 -19.39
C LEU A 230 -12.55 -8.64 -20.60
N PRO A 231 -13.54 -9.55 -20.69
CA PRO A 231 -13.72 -10.32 -21.92
C PRO A 231 -13.99 -9.36 -23.07
N VAL A 232 -13.28 -9.57 -24.18
CA VAL A 232 -13.52 -8.89 -25.47
C VAL A 232 -14.81 -9.40 -26.07
#